data_AF-A0A7W6J8Z6-F1
#
_entry.id   AF-A0A7W6J8Z6-F1
#
_cell.length_a   1.000
_cell.length_b   1.000
_cell.length_c   1.000
_cell.angle_alpha   90.00
_cell.angle_beta   90.00
_cell.angle_gamma   90.00
#
_symmetry.space_group_name_H-M   'P 1'
#
loop_
_entity.id
_entity.type
_entity.pdbx_description
1 polymer ?
#
loop_
_entity_poly.entity_id
_entity_poly.type
_entity_poly.pdbx_seq_one_letter_code
_entity_poly.pdbx_strand_id
1 'polypeptide(L)'
;MNEHAKIVGKCPVAHGGHTTRQASNTDWWPNALNLDILHQHDTKTNPLGPNFNYREELKKLDVDALKADLRALMTDSQDWWPADWGHYGGLMIRMAWHSAGSYRLADGRGGGGTGNQRFAPLNSWPDNVSLDKARRLLWPIKKKYGNRISWADLMILAGNIAYESMGLKTFGFGFGREDIWHPEKDVYWGAEKEWLAPSDGRYGNVEDPKTMENPLAAVQMGLIYVNPEGVNGKPDPLKTAAQIRETFARMAMNDEETVALTAGGHTVGKAHGNGDASLIGPDPESADVTEQGMGWANPNKSGKGRYTVTSGIEGAWTTHPTRWDNGYFQMLFNHEWELRKSPAGA
;
A
#
# COMPACT_ATOMS: atom_id res chain seq x y z
N MET A 1 -6.92 -6.01 47.21
CA MET A 1 -6.11 -4.93 46.59
C MET A 1 -6.15 -5.18 45.10
N ASN A 2 -6.86 -4.32 44.37
CA ASN A 2 -7.00 -4.40 42.91
C ASN A 2 -5.72 -3.85 42.27
N GLU A 3 -5.11 -4.62 41.38
CA GLU A 3 -4.11 -4.10 40.45
C GLU A 3 -4.66 -4.09 39.03
N HIS A 4 -4.37 -2.98 38.36
CA HIS A 4 -5.03 -2.47 37.18
C HIS A 4 -4.82 -3.32 35.92
N ALA A 5 -5.91 -3.78 35.32
CA ALA A 5 -5.92 -4.15 33.91
C ALA A 5 -5.81 -2.88 33.05
N LYS A 6 -4.71 -2.72 32.32
CA LYS A 6 -4.55 -1.67 31.30
C LYS A 6 -5.52 -1.96 30.15
N ILE A 7 -6.52 -1.09 29.98
CA ILE A 7 -7.42 -1.09 28.83
C ILE A 7 -6.68 -0.42 27.67
N VAL A 8 -6.34 -1.18 26.64
CA VAL A 8 -5.80 -0.66 25.38
C VAL A 8 -6.95 -0.60 24.37
N GLY A 9 -7.18 0.57 23.77
CA GLY A 9 -8.06 0.74 22.59
C GLY A 9 -9.52 1.16 22.82
N LYS A 10 -9.82 2.06 23.76
CA LYS A 10 -11.12 2.78 23.75
C LYS A 10 -10.90 4.25 23.43
N CYS A 11 -11.68 4.78 22.48
CA CYS A 11 -11.78 6.23 22.25
C CYS A 11 -12.12 6.90 23.59
N PRO A 12 -11.36 7.93 24.03
CA PRO A 12 -11.50 8.53 25.34
C PRO A 12 -12.76 9.41 25.50
N VAL A 13 -13.56 9.57 24.45
CA VAL A 13 -14.80 10.35 24.45
C VAL A 13 -16.00 9.39 24.44
N ALA A 14 -16.91 9.53 25.40
CA ALA A 14 -18.12 8.71 25.50
C ALA A 14 -19.08 9.02 24.33
N HIS A 15 -19.13 8.15 23.33
CA HIS A 15 -20.08 8.25 22.23
C HIS A 15 -21.31 7.36 22.50
N GLY A 16 -22.33 7.91 23.15
CA GLY A 16 -23.62 7.25 23.40
C GLY A 16 -24.58 7.22 22.21
N GLY A 17 -24.09 7.47 20.98
CA GLY A 17 -24.90 7.46 19.76
C GLY A 17 -24.72 6.18 18.95
N HIS A 18 -25.80 5.65 18.38
CA HIS A 18 -25.78 4.54 17.39
C HIS A 18 -25.05 4.87 16.07
N THR A 19 -24.45 6.07 15.97
CA THR A 19 -23.58 6.48 14.87
C THR A 19 -22.14 5.96 15.02
N THR A 20 -21.80 5.28 16.12
CA THR A 20 -20.49 4.66 16.32
C THR A 20 -20.61 3.14 16.52
N ARG A 21 -19.60 2.38 16.10
CA ARG A 21 -19.55 0.91 16.25
C ARG A 21 -18.94 0.45 17.59
N GLN A 22 -18.78 1.35 18.56
CA GLN A 22 -18.07 1.05 19.82
C GLN A 22 -18.79 0.07 20.75
N ALA A 23 -20.08 -0.16 20.50
CA ALA A 23 -20.87 -1.20 21.16
C ALA A 23 -21.80 -1.83 20.11
N SER A 24 -21.48 -3.05 19.66
CA SER A 24 -22.34 -3.82 18.76
C SER A 24 -22.74 -5.15 19.40
N ASN A 25 -23.82 -5.77 18.89
CA ASN A 25 -24.27 -7.08 19.39
C ASN A 25 -23.17 -8.16 19.31
N THR A 26 -22.24 -8.01 18.37
CA THR A 26 -21.07 -8.90 18.24
C THR A 26 -20.11 -8.82 19.42
N ASP A 27 -20.13 -7.77 20.23
CA ASP A 27 -19.33 -7.71 21.46
C ASP A 27 -19.86 -8.70 22.51
N TRP A 28 -21.18 -8.90 22.57
CA TRP A 28 -21.82 -9.90 23.43
C TRP A 28 -21.69 -11.32 22.87
N TRP A 29 -21.74 -11.46 21.54
CA TRP A 29 -21.65 -12.74 20.85
C TRP A 29 -20.57 -12.70 19.75
N PRO A 30 -19.28 -12.72 20.12
CA PRO A 30 -18.18 -12.58 19.17
C PRO A 30 -18.06 -13.74 18.17
N ASN A 31 -18.66 -14.89 18.49
CA ASN A 31 -18.69 -16.06 17.62
C ASN A 31 -19.99 -16.17 16.80
N ALA A 32 -20.86 -15.16 16.82
CA ALA A 32 -22.05 -15.15 16.00
C ALA A 32 -21.69 -15.09 14.50
N LEU A 33 -22.43 -15.81 13.66
CA LEU A 33 -22.21 -15.81 12.22
C LEU A 33 -22.40 -14.39 11.65
N ASN A 34 -21.38 -13.87 10.96
CA ASN A 34 -21.44 -12.56 10.34
C ASN A 34 -22.06 -12.64 8.94
N LEU A 35 -23.30 -12.15 8.79
CA LEU A 35 -24.01 -12.09 7.51
C LEU A 35 -23.73 -10.80 6.72
N ASP A 36 -22.97 -9.84 7.27
CA ASP A 36 -22.68 -8.56 6.60
C ASP A 36 -21.88 -8.72 5.30
N ILE A 37 -21.09 -9.79 5.20
CA ILE A 37 -20.28 -10.08 4.03
C ILE A 37 -21.11 -10.38 2.78
N LEU A 38 -22.40 -10.74 2.95
CA LEU A 38 -23.31 -11.09 1.85
C LEU A 38 -23.97 -9.87 1.20
N HIS A 39 -23.82 -8.67 1.79
CA HIS A 39 -24.46 -7.42 1.32
C HIS A 39 -23.56 -6.18 1.41
N GLN A 40 -22.27 -6.34 1.72
CA GLN A 40 -21.26 -5.35 1.36
C GLN A 40 -21.38 -5.13 -0.17
N HIS A 41 -21.28 -3.95 -0.75
CA HIS A 41 -21.48 -3.69 -2.19
C HIS A 41 -22.95 -3.74 -2.65
N ASP A 42 -23.89 -3.62 -1.72
CA ASP A 42 -25.30 -3.35 -2.04
C ASP A 42 -25.44 -2.07 -2.88
N THR A 43 -26.35 -2.13 -3.85
CA THR A 43 -26.75 -1.03 -4.75
C THR A 43 -27.04 0.30 -4.05
N LYS A 44 -27.59 0.29 -2.82
CA LYS A 44 -27.94 1.51 -2.07
C LYS A 44 -26.73 2.35 -1.68
N THR A 45 -25.56 1.72 -1.55
CA THR A 45 -24.32 2.41 -1.20
C THR A 45 -23.56 2.94 -2.42
N ASN A 46 -23.98 2.56 -3.63
CA ASN A 46 -23.36 2.99 -4.87
C ASN A 46 -23.94 4.34 -5.34
N PRO A 47 -23.15 5.43 -5.34
CA PRO A 47 -23.62 6.77 -5.72
C PRO A 47 -23.88 6.93 -7.22
N LEU A 48 -23.46 5.99 -8.07
CA LEU A 48 -23.62 6.07 -9.52
C LEU A 48 -25.02 5.61 -9.97
N GLY A 49 -25.77 4.97 -9.07
CA GLY A 49 -27.12 4.51 -9.33
C GLY A 49 -27.19 3.19 -10.12
N PRO A 50 -28.37 2.55 -10.14
CA PRO A 50 -28.54 1.19 -10.67
C PRO A 50 -28.38 1.06 -12.18
N ASN A 51 -28.48 2.18 -12.92
CA ASN A 51 -28.39 2.19 -14.38
C ASN A 51 -26.98 2.51 -14.89
N PHE A 52 -26.02 2.76 -13.99
CA PHE A 52 -24.64 3.03 -14.37
C PHE A 52 -23.96 1.75 -14.88
N ASN A 53 -23.25 1.86 -16.00
CA ASN A 53 -22.44 0.78 -16.56
C ASN A 53 -21.04 1.31 -16.84
N TYR A 54 -20.06 0.84 -16.05
CA TYR A 54 -18.68 1.32 -16.17
C TYR A 54 -18.08 1.00 -17.54
N ARG A 55 -18.36 -0.18 -18.10
CA ARG A 55 -17.83 -0.58 -19.41
C ARG A 55 -18.32 0.34 -20.53
N GLU A 56 -19.58 0.78 -20.48
CA GLU A 56 -20.12 1.74 -21.46
C GLU A 56 -19.55 3.15 -21.28
N GLU A 57 -19.30 3.60 -20.05
CA GLU A 57 -18.63 4.89 -19.82
C GLU A 57 -17.15 4.85 -20.22
N LEU A 58 -16.46 3.75 -19.92
CA LEU A 58 -15.05 3.52 -20.27
C LEU A 58 -14.81 3.58 -21.78
N LYS A 59 -15.73 3.09 -22.61
CA LYS A 59 -15.65 3.22 -24.08
C LYS A 59 -15.59 4.67 -24.57
N LYS A 60 -16.06 5.63 -23.77
CA LYS A 60 -16.07 7.07 -24.07
C LYS A 60 -14.79 7.77 -23.59
N LEU A 61 -13.88 7.04 -22.96
CA LEU A 61 -12.63 7.58 -22.45
C LEU A 61 -11.67 7.88 -23.61
N ASP A 62 -11.13 9.09 -23.63
CA ASP A 62 -9.96 9.41 -24.44
C ASP A 62 -8.71 8.87 -23.73
N VAL A 63 -8.32 7.66 -24.12
CA VAL A 63 -7.19 6.93 -23.51
C VAL A 63 -5.87 7.63 -23.77
N ASP A 64 -5.66 8.18 -24.96
CA ASP A 64 -4.41 8.84 -25.32
C ASP A 64 -4.24 10.14 -24.55
N ALA A 65 -5.31 10.94 -24.41
CA ALA A 65 -5.29 12.11 -23.55
C ALA A 65 -5.03 11.74 -22.08
N LEU A 66 -5.68 10.69 -21.55
CA LEU A 66 -5.45 10.23 -20.18
C LEU A 66 -3.98 9.84 -19.95
N LYS A 67 -3.39 9.10 -20.89
CA LYS A 67 -1.98 8.73 -20.81
C LYS A 67 -1.05 9.95 -20.92
N ALA A 68 -1.38 10.92 -21.77
CA ALA A 68 -0.62 12.16 -21.88
C ALA A 68 -0.66 12.97 -20.58
N ASP A 69 -1.83 13.10 -19.95
CA ASP A 69 -1.97 13.76 -18.65
C ASP A 69 -1.18 13.04 -17.54
N LEU A 70 -1.23 11.70 -17.52
CA LEU A 70 -0.45 10.92 -16.56
C LEU A 70 1.07 11.11 -16.77
N ARG A 71 1.54 11.19 -18.02
CA ARG A 71 2.95 11.51 -18.31
C ARG A 71 3.32 12.91 -17.85
N ALA A 72 2.46 13.90 -18.07
CA ALA A 72 2.69 15.26 -17.60
C ALA A 72 2.76 15.32 -16.06
N LEU A 73 1.83 14.64 -15.38
CA LEU A 73 1.81 14.55 -13.92
C LEU A 73 3.14 14.01 -13.36
N MET A 74 3.82 13.07 -14.03
CA MET A 74 5.07 12.51 -13.52
C MET A 74 6.11 13.57 -13.20
N THR A 75 6.10 14.71 -13.89
CA THR A 75 7.07 15.80 -13.71
C THR A 75 6.45 17.10 -13.19
N ASP A 76 5.15 17.12 -12.90
CA ASP A 76 4.44 18.29 -12.38
C ASP A 76 4.48 18.35 -10.85
N SER A 77 5.67 18.65 -10.30
CA SER A 77 5.91 18.64 -8.85
C SER A 77 5.03 19.66 -8.12
N GLN A 78 4.39 19.20 -7.04
CA GLN A 78 3.52 19.99 -6.19
C GLN A 78 4.22 20.42 -4.90
N ASP A 79 4.06 21.68 -4.49
CA ASP A 79 4.71 22.22 -3.28
C ASP A 79 4.31 21.50 -2.00
N TRP A 80 3.09 20.96 -1.94
CA TRP A 80 2.59 20.22 -0.78
C TRP A 80 3.16 18.80 -0.67
N TRP A 81 3.71 18.25 -1.77
CA TRP A 81 4.44 16.98 -1.76
C TRP A 81 5.46 16.93 -2.90
N PRO A 82 6.64 17.57 -2.78
CA PRO A 82 7.57 17.71 -3.90
C PRO A 82 8.06 16.36 -4.45
N ALA A 83 8.24 16.27 -5.76
CA ALA A 83 8.71 15.07 -6.43
C ALA A 83 10.21 14.85 -6.22
N ASP A 84 10.62 13.63 -5.85
CA ASP A 84 12.03 13.26 -5.79
C ASP A 84 12.67 13.36 -7.18
N TRP A 85 13.79 14.08 -7.28
CA TRP A 85 14.45 14.43 -8.56
C TRP A 85 13.51 15.04 -9.61
N GLY A 86 12.41 15.68 -9.17
CA GLY A 86 11.41 16.24 -10.08
C GLY A 86 10.56 15.20 -10.81
N HIS A 87 10.54 13.94 -10.34
CA HIS A 87 9.78 12.87 -10.99
C HIS A 87 9.02 11.97 -9.99
N TYR A 88 7.68 11.88 -10.08
CA TYR A 88 6.84 11.04 -9.21
C TYR A 88 6.83 9.55 -9.57
N GLY A 89 7.57 9.14 -10.61
CA GLY A 89 7.52 7.78 -11.16
C GLY A 89 7.69 6.67 -10.12
N GLY A 90 8.72 6.76 -9.25
CA GLY A 90 8.93 5.77 -8.18
C GLY A 90 7.75 5.68 -7.21
N LEU A 91 7.16 6.82 -6.84
CA LEU A 91 5.98 6.87 -5.95
C LEU A 91 4.75 6.22 -6.60
N MET A 92 4.51 6.48 -7.89
CA MET A 92 3.36 5.92 -8.62
C MET A 92 3.52 4.42 -8.87
N ILE A 93 4.75 3.95 -9.12
CA ILE A 93 5.06 2.52 -9.23
C ILE A 93 4.80 1.82 -7.90
N ARG A 94 5.30 2.37 -6.78
CA ARG A 94 5.03 1.83 -5.45
C ARG A 94 3.53 1.80 -5.15
N MET A 95 2.79 2.86 -5.46
CA MET A 95 1.34 2.90 -5.26
C MET A 95 0.62 1.77 -6.04
N ALA A 96 0.94 1.60 -7.32
CA ALA A 96 0.37 0.54 -8.15
C ALA A 96 0.75 -0.85 -7.65
N TRP A 97 2.02 -1.05 -7.29
CA TRP A 97 2.53 -2.28 -6.68
C TRP A 97 1.78 -2.63 -5.40
N HIS A 98 1.66 -1.70 -4.45
CA HIS A 98 0.95 -1.93 -3.19
C HIS A 98 -0.57 -2.10 -3.39
N SER A 99 -1.13 -1.55 -4.46
CA SER A 99 -2.54 -1.78 -4.79
C SER A 99 -2.75 -3.20 -5.28
N ALA A 100 -1.85 -3.71 -6.13
CA ALA A 100 -1.94 -5.07 -6.69
C ALA A 100 -1.41 -6.15 -5.73
N GLY A 101 -0.43 -5.82 -4.90
CA GLY A 101 0.37 -6.74 -4.11
C GLY A 101 -0.29 -7.23 -2.82
N SER A 102 -1.56 -6.90 -2.57
CA SER A 102 -2.31 -7.53 -1.47
C SER A 102 -3.02 -8.82 -1.89
N TYR A 103 -2.88 -9.21 -3.17
CA TYR A 103 -3.51 -10.40 -3.75
C TYR A 103 -3.03 -11.69 -3.07
N ARG A 104 -3.90 -12.68 -2.93
CA ARG A 104 -3.54 -13.99 -2.37
C ARG A 104 -4.15 -15.10 -3.20
N LEU A 105 -3.32 -16.04 -3.62
CA LEU A 105 -3.71 -17.17 -4.46
C LEU A 105 -4.71 -18.09 -3.75
N ALA A 106 -4.55 -18.29 -2.44
CA ALA A 106 -5.29 -19.28 -1.67
C ALA A 106 -6.81 -19.03 -1.63
N ASP A 107 -7.26 -17.76 -1.65
CA ASP A 107 -8.68 -17.42 -1.64
C ASP A 107 -9.08 -16.36 -2.68
N GLY A 108 -8.14 -15.90 -3.50
CA GLY A 108 -8.37 -14.96 -4.58
C GLY A 108 -8.68 -13.53 -4.14
N ARG A 109 -8.55 -13.21 -2.84
CA ARG A 109 -8.86 -11.88 -2.28
C ARG A 109 -7.67 -10.92 -2.36
N GLY A 110 -7.96 -9.65 -2.12
CA GLY A 110 -7.00 -8.56 -2.24
C GLY A 110 -6.71 -8.21 -3.69
N GLY A 111 -5.61 -7.51 -3.91
CA GLY A 111 -5.18 -7.03 -5.22
C GLY A 111 -5.86 -5.72 -5.65
N GLY A 112 -5.52 -5.29 -6.88
CA GLY A 112 -5.88 -3.96 -7.38
C GLY A 112 -7.26 -3.87 -8.03
N GLY A 113 -8.04 -4.96 -8.01
CA GLY A 113 -9.26 -5.12 -8.81
C GLY A 113 -10.41 -4.19 -8.45
N THR A 114 -10.46 -3.68 -7.23
CA THR A 114 -11.58 -2.90 -6.68
C THR A 114 -11.18 -1.48 -6.25
N GLY A 115 -9.89 -1.17 -6.31
CA GLY A 115 -9.35 0.11 -5.82
C GLY A 115 -9.41 0.25 -4.30
N ASN A 116 -9.49 -0.86 -3.56
CA ASN A 116 -9.66 -0.89 -2.10
C ASN A 116 -8.53 -0.19 -1.31
N GLN A 117 -7.36 0.08 -1.94
CA GLN A 117 -6.29 0.89 -1.31
C GLN A 117 -6.75 2.30 -0.88
N ARG A 118 -7.88 2.80 -1.42
CA ARG A 118 -8.47 4.09 -1.01
C ARG A 118 -9.31 4.02 0.27
N PHE A 119 -9.53 2.84 0.83
CA PHE A 119 -10.35 2.60 2.01
C PHE A 119 -9.57 1.88 3.12
N ALA A 120 -10.11 1.94 4.34
CA ALA A 120 -9.63 1.11 5.43
C ALA A 120 -9.73 -0.40 5.08
N PRO A 121 -8.84 -1.25 5.62
CA PRO A 121 -7.66 -0.88 6.41
C PRO A 121 -6.46 -0.47 5.52
N LEU A 122 -6.51 -0.74 4.22
CA LEU A 122 -5.37 -0.60 3.31
C LEU A 122 -4.88 0.84 3.17
N ASN A 123 -5.77 1.83 3.25
CA ASN A 123 -5.39 3.24 3.20
C ASN A 123 -4.48 3.67 4.37
N SER A 124 -4.40 2.86 5.42
CA SER A 124 -3.76 3.18 6.71
C SER A 124 -2.78 2.10 7.18
N TRP A 125 -2.51 1.08 6.36
CA TRP A 125 -1.46 0.12 6.65
C TRP A 125 -0.08 0.82 6.75
N PRO A 126 0.78 0.40 7.69
CA PRO A 126 2.15 0.94 7.82
C PRO A 126 2.96 0.86 6.52
N ASP A 127 2.80 -0.21 5.74
CA ASP A 127 3.52 -0.34 4.47
C ASP A 127 2.95 0.57 3.37
N ASN A 128 1.81 1.22 3.60
CA ASN A 128 1.17 2.16 2.68
C ASN A 128 1.38 3.63 3.07
N VAL A 129 2.28 3.93 4.01
CA VAL A 129 2.66 5.29 4.37
C VAL A 129 2.99 6.11 3.11
N SER A 130 2.52 7.36 3.07
CA SER A 130 2.66 8.32 1.97
C SER A 130 1.90 7.99 0.68
N LEU A 131 1.26 6.82 0.56
CA LEU A 131 0.44 6.51 -0.63
C LEU A 131 -0.90 7.26 -0.63
N ASP A 132 -1.32 7.81 0.50
CA ASP A 132 -2.37 8.83 0.56
C ASP A 132 -2.03 10.07 -0.28
N LYS A 133 -0.77 10.53 -0.26
CA LYS A 133 -0.29 11.64 -1.11
C LYS A 133 -0.25 11.21 -2.58
N ALA A 134 0.20 9.99 -2.87
CA ALA A 134 0.21 9.45 -4.24
C ALA A 134 -1.19 9.44 -4.86
N ARG A 135 -2.20 8.93 -4.13
CA ARG A 135 -3.60 8.96 -4.58
C ARG A 135 -4.13 10.39 -4.71
N ARG A 136 -3.74 11.29 -3.81
CA ARG A 136 -4.13 12.71 -3.86
C ARG A 136 -3.56 13.43 -5.08
N LEU A 137 -2.34 13.11 -5.52
CA LEU A 137 -1.74 13.64 -6.75
C LEU A 137 -2.53 13.23 -8.01
N LEU A 138 -3.18 12.06 -8.01
CA LEU A 138 -4.01 11.59 -9.13
C LEU A 138 -5.42 12.18 -9.16
N TRP A 139 -5.87 12.83 -8.08
CA TRP A 139 -7.23 13.37 -7.98
C TRP A 139 -7.59 14.35 -9.10
N PRO A 140 -6.74 15.31 -9.51
CA PRO A 140 -7.06 16.21 -10.63
C PRO A 140 -7.36 15.45 -11.94
N ILE A 141 -6.65 14.35 -12.21
CA ILE A 141 -6.90 13.49 -13.38
C ILE A 141 -8.23 12.76 -13.21
N LYS A 142 -8.47 12.12 -12.04
CA LYS A 142 -9.78 11.47 -11.77
C LYS A 142 -10.94 12.46 -11.93
N LYS A 143 -10.78 13.70 -11.46
CA LYS A 143 -11.76 14.78 -11.60
C LYS A 143 -12.01 15.14 -13.07
N LYS A 144 -10.97 15.25 -13.89
CA LYS A 144 -11.08 15.58 -15.32
C LYS A 144 -11.83 14.50 -16.11
N TYR A 145 -11.54 13.22 -15.85
CA TYR A 145 -12.11 12.11 -16.62
C TYR A 145 -13.42 11.56 -16.04
N GLY A 146 -13.72 11.86 -14.76
CA GLY A 146 -14.98 11.52 -14.12
C GLY A 146 -15.21 10.01 -14.06
N ASN A 147 -16.42 9.57 -14.37
CA ASN A 147 -16.83 8.16 -14.26
C ASN A 147 -16.35 7.28 -15.43
N ARG A 148 -15.65 7.86 -16.42
CA ARG A 148 -15.06 7.13 -17.55
C ARG A 148 -13.78 6.38 -17.20
N ILE A 149 -13.23 6.63 -16.01
CA ILE A 149 -12.10 5.91 -15.43
C ILE A 149 -12.34 5.71 -13.94
N SER A 150 -12.22 4.48 -13.46
CA SER A 150 -12.30 4.13 -12.04
C SER A 150 -11.00 4.48 -11.31
N TRP A 151 -11.05 4.63 -9.99
CA TRP A 151 -9.84 4.68 -9.18
C TRP A 151 -9.02 3.40 -9.29
N ALA A 152 -9.70 2.25 -9.33
CA ALA A 152 -9.07 0.94 -9.48
C ALA A 152 -8.18 0.86 -10.74
N ASP A 153 -8.67 1.29 -11.91
CA ASP A 153 -7.85 1.34 -13.13
C ASP A 153 -6.82 2.46 -13.08
N LEU A 154 -7.18 3.65 -12.60
CA LEU A 154 -6.30 4.82 -12.59
C LEU A 154 -5.02 4.58 -11.77
N MET A 155 -5.13 3.95 -10.60
CA MET A 155 -3.98 3.69 -9.73
C MET A 155 -2.96 2.76 -10.40
N ILE A 156 -3.42 1.68 -11.04
CA ILE A 156 -2.53 0.74 -11.73
C ILE A 156 -1.97 1.36 -13.02
N LEU A 157 -2.78 2.10 -13.78
CA LEU A 157 -2.33 2.77 -14.99
C LEU A 157 -1.25 3.80 -14.70
N ALA A 158 -1.35 4.54 -13.58
CA ALA A 158 -0.33 5.51 -13.18
C ALA A 158 1.05 4.86 -12.99
N GLY A 159 1.12 3.68 -12.36
CA GLY A 159 2.37 2.93 -12.25
C GLY A 159 2.90 2.44 -13.60
N ASN A 160 2.01 2.01 -14.50
CA ASN A 160 2.39 1.58 -15.85
C ASN A 160 2.98 2.75 -16.68
N ILE A 161 2.35 3.92 -16.62
CA ILE A 161 2.82 5.14 -17.30
C ILE A 161 4.11 5.67 -16.66
N ALA A 162 4.27 5.54 -15.35
CA ALA A 162 5.52 5.88 -14.68
C ALA A 162 6.70 5.08 -15.23
N TYR A 163 6.58 3.76 -15.40
CA TYR A 163 7.60 2.94 -16.04
C TYR A 163 7.88 3.36 -17.49
N GLU A 164 6.83 3.58 -18.30
CA GLU A 164 6.97 4.07 -19.68
C GLU A 164 7.74 5.40 -19.74
N SER A 165 7.41 6.34 -18.85
CA SER A 165 8.05 7.67 -18.79
C SER A 165 9.53 7.61 -18.42
N MET A 166 9.97 6.55 -17.73
CA MET A 166 11.36 6.33 -17.35
C MET A 166 12.10 5.37 -18.30
N GLY A 167 11.47 4.96 -19.41
CA GLY A 167 12.12 4.21 -20.49
C GLY A 167 11.85 2.70 -20.50
N LEU A 168 11.01 2.17 -19.62
CA LEU A 168 10.57 0.77 -19.70
C LEU A 168 9.35 0.66 -20.62
N LYS A 169 9.48 -0.07 -21.73
CA LYS A 169 8.33 -0.46 -22.54
C LYS A 169 7.56 -1.57 -21.84
N THR A 170 6.38 -1.24 -21.32
CA THR A 170 5.50 -2.22 -20.67
C THR A 170 4.85 -3.16 -21.69
N PHE A 171 4.41 -4.34 -21.25
CA PHE A 171 3.78 -5.33 -22.13
C PHE A 171 2.41 -4.87 -22.67
N GLY A 172 1.64 -4.17 -21.84
CA GLY A 172 0.32 -3.65 -22.18
C GLY A 172 -0.46 -3.30 -20.92
N PHE A 173 -1.69 -2.80 -21.10
CA PHE A 173 -2.59 -2.47 -19.99
C PHE A 173 -4.04 -2.78 -20.36
N GLY A 174 -4.77 -3.39 -19.42
CA GLY A 174 -6.21 -3.65 -19.54
C GLY A 174 -7.01 -2.83 -18.54
N PHE A 175 -8.01 -2.11 -19.05
CA PHE A 175 -9.04 -1.42 -18.26
C PHE A 175 -10.22 -2.36 -17.95
N GLY A 176 -11.07 -1.96 -17.01
CA GLY A 176 -12.35 -2.62 -16.73
C GLY A 176 -12.59 -2.93 -15.26
N ARG A 177 -11.74 -2.44 -14.35
CA ARG A 177 -11.92 -2.58 -12.90
C ARG A 177 -12.96 -1.59 -12.41
N GLU A 178 -14.00 -2.06 -11.74
CA GLU A 178 -15.05 -1.19 -11.18
C GLU A 178 -14.69 -0.76 -9.76
N ASP A 179 -15.04 0.48 -9.38
CA ASP A 179 -14.84 0.98 -8.02
C ASP A 179 -15.88 0.39 -7.05
N ILE A 180 -15.44 0.02 -5.84
CA ILE A 180 -16.33 -0.24 -4.69
C ILE A 180 -16.57 1.04 -3.87
N TRP A 181 -17.56 1.06 -2.97
CA TRP A 181 -17.98 2.31 -2.28
C TRP A 181 -17.85 2.30 -0.76
N HIS A 182 -17.30 1.24 -0.19
CA HIS A 182 -16.91 1.13 1.21
C HIS A 182 -15.85 0.02 1.35
N PRO A 183 -15.15 -0.06 2.50
CA PRO A 183 -14.23 -1.16 2.80
C PRO A 183 -14.80 -2.55 2.55
N GLU A 184 -13.97 -3.46 2.04
CA GLU A 184 -14.24 -4.90 2.02
C GLU A 184 -14.23 -5.46 3.46
N LYS A 185 -15.26 -6.21 3.83
CA LYS A 185 -15.44 -6.80 5.17
C LYS A 185 -15.07 -8.27 5.24
N ASP A 186 -14.88 -8.92 4.10
CA ASP A 186 -14.78 -10.37 3.96
C ASP A 186 -13.34 -10.85 3.73
N VAL A 187 -12.36 -9.98 3.90
CA VAL A 187 -10.95 -10.32 3.82
C VAL A 187 -10.37 -10.55 5.21
N TYR A 188 -9.90 -11.78 5.44
CA TYR A 188 -9.14 -12.12 6.64
C TYR A 188 -7.65 -11.80 6.43
N TRP A 189 -7.19 -10.70 7.03
CA TRP A 189 -5.80 -10.23 6.94
C TRP A 189 -4.86 -10.84 8.01
N GLY A 190 -5.42 -11.60 8.95
CA GLY A 190 -4.76 -12.10 10.16
C GLY A 190 -5.54 -11.72 11.42
N ALA A 191 -5.28 -12.42 12.53
CA ALA A 191 -5.98 -12.23 13.80
C ALA A 191 -5.25 -11.29 14.77
N GLU A 192 -4.09 -10.75 14.39
CA GLU A 192 -3.29 -9.87 15.23
C GLU A 192 -4.01 -8.56 15.53
N LYS A 193 -3.77 -8.02 16.72
CA LYS A 193 -4.41 -6.78 17.22
C LYS A 193 -3.48 -5.57 17.18
N GLU A 194 -2.25 -5.76 16.71
CA GLU A 194 -1.21 -4.74 16.64
C GLU A 194 -0.59 -4.75 15.25
N TRP A 195 -0.39 -3.56 14.69
CA TRP A 195 0.35 -3.40 13.43
C TRP A 195 1.78 -3.87 13.60
N LEU A 196 2.29 -4.59 12.61
CA LEU A 196 3.68 -5.09 12.60
C LEU A 196 4.04 -5.91 13.85
N ALA A 197 3.05 -6.57 14.48
CA ALA A 197 3.31 -7.54 15.54
C ALA A 197 4.35 -8.58 15.06
N PRO A 198 5.16 -9.17 15.96
CA PRO A 198 6.10 -10.21 15.59
C PRO A 198 5.42 -11.32 14.78
N SER A 199 6.11 -11.79 13.73
CA SER A 199 5.59 -12.79 12.79
C SER A 199 5.11 -14.06 13.49
N ASP A 200 5.66 -14.42 14.65
CA ASP A 200 5.38 -15.64 15.40
C ASP A 200 3.89 -15.96 15.56
N GLY A 201 3.01 -14.93 15.65
CA GLY A 201 1.57 -15.12 15.79
C GLY A 201 0.84 -15.69 14.57
N ARG A 202 1.45 -15.63 13.38
CA ARG A 202 0.86 -16.12 12.12
C ARG A 202 1.59 -17.29 11.48
N TYR A 203 2.53 -17.90 12.20
CA TYR A 203 3.27 -19.09 11.75
C TYR A 203 3.15 -20.19 12.79
N GLY A 204 3.13 -21.44 12.35
CA GLY A 204 3.44 -22.56 13.25
C GLY A 204 4.89 -22.53 13.72
N ASN A 205 5.81 -22.11 12.85
CA ASN A 205 7.23 -21.91 13.13
C ASN A 205 7.81 -20.85 12.16
N VAL A 206 8.21 -19.69 12.68
CA VAL A 206 8.72 -18.58 11.84
C VAL A 206 10.00 -18.93 11.05
N GLU A 207 10.75 -19.94 11.48
CA GLU A 207 11.94 -20.44 10.77
C GLU A 207 11.59 -21.38 9.60
N ASP A 208 10.34 -21.83 9.50
CA ASP A 208 9.81 -22.57 8.35
C ASP A 208 8.67 -21.76 7.69
N PRO A 209 8.98 -20.97 6.64
CA PRO A 209 8.01 -20.09 5.99
C PRO A 209 6.70 -20.78 5.57
N LYS A 210 6.77 -22.07 5.19
CA LYS A 210 5.60 -22.85 4.75
C LYS A 210 4.53 -22.99 5.82
N THR A 211 4.90 -22.81 7.08
CA THR A 211 3.97 -22.87 8.21
C THR A 211 3.18 -21.58 8.43
N MET A 212 3.37 -20.55 7.59
CA MET A 212 2.52 -19.36 7.60
C MET A 212 1.06 -19.77 7.46
N GLU A 213 0.21 -19.22 8.31
CA GLU A 213 -1.22 -19.48 8.35
C GLU A 213 -1.87 -19.23 6.98
N ASN A 214 -2.67 -20.19 6.51
CA ASN A 214 -3.47 -20.03 5.29
C ASN A 214 -4.75 -19.25 5.64
N PRO A 215 -5.18 -18.22 4.87
CA PRO A 215 -4.71 -17.84 3.52
C PRO A 215 -3.76 -16.63 3.49
N LEU A 216 -3.03 -16.34 4.57
CA LEU A 216 -2.13 -15.18 4.61
C LEU A 216 -0.98 -15.31 3.62
N ALA A 217 -0.49 -14.18 3.12
CA ALA A 217 0.63 -14.11 2.18
C ALA A 217 1.64 -12.99 2.52
N ALA A 218 1.58 -12.46 3.74
CA ALA A 218 2.50 -11.45 4.24
C ALA A 218 3.06 -11.88 5.59
N VAL A 219 4.29 -11.48 5.93
CA VAL A 219 4.97 -11.92 7.15
C VAL A 219 4.49 -11.22 8.42
N GLN A 220 3.87 -10.04 8.31
CA GLN A 220 3.32 -9.28 9.44
C GLN A 220 2.06 -8.52 9.02
N MET A 221 1.19 -8.22 10.00
CA MET A 221 -0.03 -7.47 9.77
C MET A 221 0.31 -6.04 9.36
N GLY A 222 -0.21 -5.59 8.22
CA GLY A 222 0.06 -4.25 7.69
C GLY A 222 1.24 -4.15 6.72
N LEU A 223 1.89 -5.27 6.38
CA LEU A 223 2.87 -5.37 5.28
C LEU A 223 2.23 -5.94 4.02
N ILE A 224 2.79 -5.59 2.85
CA ILE A 224 2.40 -6.20 1.57
C ILE A 224 2.97 -7.62 1.46
N TYR A 225 4.28 -7.81 1.64
CA TYR A 225 4.95 -9.13 1.53
C TYR A 225 5.82 -9.43 2.76
N VAL A 226 7.02 -8.87 2.79
CA VAL A 226 8.07 -9.17 3.78
C VAL A 226 8.49 -7.90 4.52
N ASN A 227 9.13 -8.07 5.68
CA ASN A 227 9.73 -6.96 6.40
C ASN A 227 11.06 -6.58 5.73
N PRO A 228 11.26 -5.31 5.35
CA PRO A 228 12.47 -4.89 4.63
C PRO A 228 13.74 -4.89 5.50
N GLU A 229 13.62 -4.92 6.83
CA GLU A 229 14.74 -5.07 7.78
C GLU A 229 15.03 -6.55 8.12
N GLY A 230 14.29 -7.48 7.51
CA GLY A 230 14.40 -8.92 7.70
C GLY A 230 13.44 -9.49 8.75
N VAL A 231 13.54 -10.79 9.02
CA VAL A 231 12.57 -11.53 9.84
C VAL A 231 12.53 -10.97 11.26
N ASN A 232 11.38 -10.42 11.67
CA ASN A 232 11.23 -9.70 12.95
C ASN A 232 12.28 -8.58 13.15
N GLY A 233 12.65 -7.88 12.08
CA GLY A 233 13.64 -6.79 12.11
C GLY A 233 15.10 -7.26 12.25
N LYS A 234 15.38 -8.55 12.03
CA LYS A 234 16.74 -9.10 12.06
C LYS A 234 17.31 -9.15 10.64
N PRO A 235 18.41 -8.44 10.34
CA PRO A 235 18.95 -8.31 8.98
C PRO A 235 19.76 -9.55 8.57
N ASP A 236 19.08 -10.68 8.38
CA ASP A 236 19.61 -11.91 7.81
C ASP A 236 19.06 -12.10 6.38
N PRO A 237 19.88 -11.85 5.34
CA PRO A 237 19.41 -11.93 3.96
C PRO A 237 18.96 -13.32 3.54
N LEU A 238 19.57 -14.40 4.06
CA LEU A 238 19.21 -15.78 3.68
C LEU A 238 17.86 -16.17 4.26
N LYS A 239 17.61 -15.84 5.53
CA LYS A 239 16.30 -16.04 6.14
C LYS A 239 15.22 -15.19 5.48
N THR A 240 15.55 -13.94 5.16
CA THR A 240 14.62 -13.05 4.46
C THR A 240 14.29 -13.56 3.07
N ALA A 241 15.26 -14.11 2.32
CA ALA A 241 15.03 -14.73 1.02
C ALA A 241 14.06 -15.92 1.09
N ALA A 242 14.11 -16.71 2.16
CA ALA A 242 13.16 -17.80 2.36
C ALA A 242 11.71 -17.29 2.54
N GLN A 243 11.53 -16.20 3.29
CA GLN A 243 10.23 -15.54 3.45
C GLN A 243 9.76 -14.85 2.15
N ILE A 244 10.67 -14.25 1.38
CA ILE A 244 10.37 -13.66 0.07
C ILE A 244 9.78 -14.74 -0.84
N ARG A 245 10.45 -15.89 -0.97
CA ARG A 245 9.96 -16.99 -1.81
C ARG A 245 8.57 -17.46 -1.41
N GLU A 246 8.32 -17.66 -0.12
CA GLU A 246 7.01 -18.12 0.36
C GLU A 246 5.91 -17.09 0.09
N THR A 247 6.13 -15.83 0.47
CA THR A 247 5.13 -14.76 0.31
C THR A 247 4.78 -14.54 -1.17
N PHE A 248 5.79 -14.46 -2.05
CA PHE A 248 5.57 -14.30 -3.48
C PHE A 248 4.88 -15.52 -4.11
N ALA A 249 5.23 -16.75 -3.70
CA ALA A 249 4.55 -17.95 -4.17
C ALA A 249 3.06 -17.95 -3.79
N ARG A 250 2.73 -17.50 -2.56
CA ARG A 250 1.34 -17.31 -2.12
C ARG A 250 0.61 -16.19 -2.85
N MET A 251 1.34 -15.33 -3.56
CA MET A 251 0.80 -14.30 -4.46
C MET A 251 0.98 -14.65 -5.93
N ALA A 252 1.12 -15.94 -6.24
CA ALA A 252 1.19 -16.50 -7.59
C ALA A 252 2.42 -16.09 -8.41
N MET A 253 3.54 -15.79 -7.74
CA MET A 253 4.81 -15.48 -8.39
C MET A 253 5.84 -16.58 -8.12
N ASN A 254 6.49 -17.07 -9.17
CA ASN A 254 7.63 -17.97 -9.07
C ASN A 254 8.95 -17.22 -8.80
N ASP A 255 10.08 -17.93 -8.72
CA ASP A 255 11.39 -17.33 -8.43
C ASP A 255 11.85 -16.32 -9.51
N GLU A 256 11.63 -16.61 -10.80
CA GLU A 256 11.99 -15.69 -11.90
C GLU A 256 11.17 -14.40 -11.84
N GLU A 257 9.85 -14.54 -11.64
CA GLU A 257 8.93 -13.41 -11.51
C GLU A 257 9.25 -12.57 -10.28
N THR A 258 9.58 -13.22 -9.16
CA THR A 258 9.95 -12.55 -7.90
C THR A 258 11.21 -11.70 -8.07
N VAL A 259 12.25 -12.24 -8.71
CA VAL A 259 13.48 -11.50 -8.99
C VAL A 259 13.22 -10.35 -9.96
N ALA A 260 12.46 -10.60 -11.04
CA ALA A 260 12.12 -9.58 -12.02
C ALA A 260 11.33 -8.41 -11.43
N LEU A 261 10.31 -8.70 -10.58
CA LEU A 261 9.52 -7.69 -9.89
C LEU A 261 10.34 -6.90 -8.89
N THR A 262 11.15 -7.58 -8.06
CA THR A 262 11.92 -6.93 -7.00
C THR A 262 13.02 -6.04 -7.60
N ALA A 263 13.83 -6.59 -8.51
CA ALA A 263 14.90 -5.82 -9.13
C ALA A 263 14.35 -4.72 -10.05
N GLY A 264 13.34 -5.02 -10.86
CA GLY A 264 12.70 -4.03 -11.73
C GLY A 264 12.05 -2.89 -10.95
N GLY A 265 11.32 -3.20 -9.88
CA GLY A 265 10.74 -2.22 -8.97
C GLY A 265 11.77 -1.27 -8.39
N HIS A 266 12.86 -1.84 -7.85
CA HIS A 266 13.92 -1.08 -7.20
C HIS A 266 14.93 -0.44 -8.17
N THR A 267 14.80 -0.62 -9.49
CA THR A 267 15.63 0.12 -10.46
C THR A 267 15.40 1.65 -10.37
N VAL A 268 14.21 2.07 -9.95
CA VAL A 268 13.78 3.47 -9.92
C VAL A 268 13.26 3.88 -8.54
N GLY A 269 13.29 5.18 -8.26
CA GLY A 269 12.85 5.76 -7.00
C GLY A 269 13.85 5.58 -5.85
N LYS A 270 13.31 5.66 -4.63
CA LYS A 270 14.05 5.55 -3.37
C LYS A 270 13.12 5.21 -2.21
N ALA A 271 13.72 4.81 -1.08
CA ALA A 271 13.08 4.79 0.23
C ALA A 271 13.29 6.12 0.99
N HIS A 272 12.41 6.42 1.95
CA HIS A 272 12.46 7.63 2.77
C HIS A 272 12.52 7.31 4.26
N GLY A 273 13.59 7.78 4.90
CA GLY A 273 13.96 7.57 6.30
C GLY A 273 14.82 8.71 6.85
N ASN A 274 14.78 9.89 6.23
CA ASN A 274 15.61 11.03 6.63
C ASN A 274 14.96 11.86 7.75
N GLY A 275 14.81 11.24 8.92
CA GLY A 275 14.21 11.87 10.10
C GLY A 275 13.91 10.87 11.21
N ASP A 276 13.07 11.26 12.17
CA ASP A 276 12.67 10.42 13.28
C ASP A 276 11.27 9.84 13.02
N ALA A 277 11.19 8.52 12.83
CA ALA A 277 9.93 7.83 12.56
C ALA A 277 8.95 7.88 13.74
N SER A 278 9.44 8.08 14.97
CA SER A 278 8.59 8.16 16.17
C SER A 278 7.78 9.45 16.26
N LEU A 279 8.15 10.47 15.46
CA LEU A 279 7.47 11.77 15.42
C LEU A 279 6.38 11.84 14.34
N ILE A 280 6.23 10.81 13.50
CA ILE A 280 5.19 10.77 12.47
C ILE A 280 3.82 10.69 13.14
N GLY A 281 2.91 11.57 12.70
CA GLY A 281 1.54 11.62 13.16
C GLY A 281 0.70 10.37 12.82
N PRO A 282 -0.57 10.35 13.25
CA PRO A 282 -1.47 9.22 13.05
C PRO A 282 -1.69 8.87 11.58
N ASP A 283 -2.02 7.60 11.31
CA ASP A 283 -2.46 7.13 9.99
C ASP A 283 -3.77 7.82 9.52
N PRO A 284 -4.15 7.74 8.23
CA PRO A 284 -5.31 8.44 7.70
C PRO A 284 -6.65 8.18 8.41
N GLU A 285 -6.90 6.99 8.94
CA GLU A 285 -8.15 6.68 9.67
C GLU A 285 -8.14 7.19 11.11
N SER A 286 -6.94 7.47 11.66
CA SER A 286 -6.74 8.01 13.01
C SER A 286 -6.41 9.51 13.01
N ALA A 287 -6.22 10.12 11.84
CA ALA A 287 -5.84 11.51 11.68
C ALA A 287 -6.99 12.48 11.95
N ASP A 288 -6.64 13.72 12.31
CA ASP A 288 -7.63 14.78 12.54
C ASP A 288 -8.34 15.15 11.23
N VAL A 289 -9.60 15.60 11.34
CA VAL A 289 -10.41 16.01 10.18
C VAL A 289 -9.75 17.12 9.34
N THR A 290 -8.89 17.95 9.94
CA THR A 290 -8.12 18.99 9.25
C THR A 290 -7.10 18.44 8.27
N GLU A 291 -6.68 17.17 8.39
CA GLU A 291 -5.81 16.49 7.43
C GLU A 291 -6.56 16.07 6.15
N GLN A 292 -7.89 16.19 6.12
CA GLN A 292 -8.73 15.94 4.95
C GLN A 292 -8.47 14.56 4.32
N GLY A 293 -8.36 13.52 5.16
CA GLY A 293 -8.13 12.14 4.74
C GLY A 293 -6.69 11.81 4.30
N MET A 294 -5.74 12.70 4.56
CA MET A 294 -4.31 12.35 4.60
C MET A 294 -3.92 11.94 6.04
N GLY A 295 -2.80 11.25 6.18
CA GLY A 295 -2.25 10.86 7.47
C GLY A 295 -0.75 11.04 7.52
N TRP A 296 -0.10 10.47 8.53
CA TRP A 296 1.36 10.44 8.69
C TRP A 296 2.01 11.83 8.56
N ALA A 297 1.36 12.84 9.13
CA ALA A 297 1.89 14.20 9.14
C ALA A 297 3.26 14.19 9.83
N ASN A 298 4.28 14.74 9.16
CA ASN A 298 5.61 14.83 9.73
C ASN A 298 5.86 16.26 10.24
N PRO A 299 5.91 16.49 11.56
CA PRO A 299 6.08 17.82 12.14
C PRO A 299 7.52 18.35 12.01
N ASN A 300 8.47 17.51 11.60
CA ASN A 300 9.88 17.89 11.54
C ASN A 300 10.18 18.73 10.30
N LYS A 301 10.70 19.95 10.50
CA LYS A 301 11.08 20.90 9.44
C LYS A 301 9.93 21.13 8.47
N SER A 302 10.05 20.75 7.19
CA SER A 302 8.95 20.87 6.22
C SER A 302 8.10 19.61 6.09
N GLY A 303 8.50 18.49 6.71
CA GLY A 303 7.77 17.21 6.68
C GLY A 303 7.68 16.50 5.32
N LYS A 304 8.34 17.03 4.29
CA LYS A 304 8.23 16.61 2.88
C LYS A 304 9.53 16.83 2.11
N GLY A 305 9.61 16.28 0.90
CA GLY A 305 10.80 16.35 0.05
C GLY A 305 12.01 15.73 0.76
N ARG A 306 13.06 16.51 1.01
CA ARG A 306 14.28 15.99 1.67
C ARG A 306 14.07 15.54 3.11
N TYR A 307 12.96 15.89 3.77
CA TYR A 307 12.66 15.49 5.15
C TYR A 307 11.54 14.46 5.24
N THR A 308 11.19 13.82 4.11
CA THR A 308 10.20 12.75 4.08
C THR A 308 10.69 11.56 4.91
N VAL A 309 9.77 10.96 5.67
CA VAL A 309 9.96 9.68 6.35
C VAL A 309 8.74 8.82 6.01
N THR A 310 8.98 7.64 5.45
CA THR A 310 7.95 6.69 5.01
C THR A 310 8.18 5.33 5.67
N SER A 311 9.23 4.61 5.26
CA SER A 311 9.57 3.30 5.82
C SER A 311 10.64 3.36 6.90
N GLY A 312 11.34 4.48 7.04
CA GLY A 312 12.52 4.59 7.89
C GLY A 312 13.82 4.17 7.20
N ILE A 313 13.76 3.47 6.06
CA ILE A 313 14.94 3.19 5.22
C ILE A 313 15.20 4.39 4.31
N GLU A 314 16.46 4.75 4.08
CA GLU A 314 16.82 5.95 3.32
C GLU A 314 17.74 5.61 2.13
N GLY A 315 17.36 6.09 0.95
CA GLY A 315 18.25 6.10 -0.22
C GLY A 315 17.66 5.45 -1.47
N ALA A 316 18.29 5.74 -2.60
CA ALA A 316 18.03 5.08 -3.87
C ALA A 316 18.84 3.79 -3.98
N TRP A 317 18.34 2.84 -4.78
CA TRP A 317 19.08 1.61 -5.10
C TRP A 317 20.03 1.77 -6.29
N THR A 318 19.85 2.82 -7.11
CA THR A 318 20.61 3.03 -8.36
C THR A 318 21.13 4.46 -8.47
N THR A 319 22.14 4.67 -9.32
CA THR A 319 22.70 6.00 -9.62
C THR A 319 21.73 6.88 -10.42
N HIS A 320 20.83 6.29 -11.22
CA HIS A 320 19.86 6.98 -12.06
C HIS A 320 18.42 6.59 -11.68
N PRO A 321 17.90 7.04 -10.53
CA PRO A 321 16.63 6.58 -9.98
C PRO A 321 15.39 7.00 -10.77
N THR A 322 15.55 7.76 -11.86
CA THR A 322 14.47 8.15 -12.77
C THR A 322 14.64 7.56 -14.18
N ARG A 323 15.44 6.50 -14.30
CA ARG A 323 15.73 5.83 -15.57
C ARG A 323 15.65 4.32 -15.40
N TRP A 324 14.98 3.66 -16.35
CA TRP A 324 15.05 2.21 -16.49
C TRP A 324 16.40 1.82 -17.08
N ASP A 325 17.21 1.12 -16.29
CA ASP A 325 18.48 0.53 -16.69
C ASP A 325 18.80 -0.73 -15.85
N ASN A 326 20.02 -1.27 -15.96
CA ASN A 326 20.45 -2.44 -15.20
C ASN A 326 21.16 -2.06 -13.88
N GLY A 327 20.98 -0.82 -13.41
CA GLY A 327 21.71 -0.24 -12.28
C GLY A 327 21.54 -1.01 -10.98
N TYR A 328 20.36 -1.57 -10.73
CA TYR A 328 20.10 -2.36 -9.52
C TYR A 328 21.05 -3.56 -9.40
N PHE A 329 21.16 -4.37 -10.46
CA PHE A 329 22.06 -5.52 -10.48
C PHE A 329 23.54 -5.11 -10.51
N GLN A 330 23.87 -4.01 -11.16
CA GLN A 330 25.23 -3.46 -11.13
C GLN A 330 25.64 -3.07 -9.70
N MET A 331 24.75 -2.42 -8.95
CA MET A 331 24.99 -2.10 -7.54
C MET A 331 25.10 -3.39 -6.72
N LEU A 332 24.11 -4.30 -6.84
CA LEU A 332 24.03 -5.52 -6.04
C LEU A 332 25.26 -6.43 -6.19
N PHE A 333 25.72 -6.69 -7.41
CA PHE A 333 26.77 -7.69 -7.67
C PHE A 333 28.19 -7.15 -7.72
N ASN A 334 28.39 -5.84 -7.94
CA ASN A 334 29.73 -5.27 -8.11
C ASN A 334 30.20 -4.45 -6.89
N HIS A 335 29.49 -4.54 -5.76
CA HIS A 335 29.87 -3.90 -4.50
C HIS A 335 29.84 -4.90 -3.35
N GLU A 336 30.68 -4.64 -2.35
CA GLU A 336 30.59 -5.27 -1.04
C GLU A 336 29.60 -4.51 -0.16
N TRP A 337 28.84 -5.23 0.65
CA TRP A 337 27.76 -4.67 1.47
C TRP A 337 28.09 -4.74 2.96
N GLU A 338 27.84 -3.64 3.67
CA GLU A 338 27.99 -3.56 5.12
C GLU A 338 26.68 -3.14 5.79
N LEU A 339 26.39 -3.71 6.96
CA LEU A 339 25.22 -3.34 7.73
C LEU A 339 25.38 -1.92 8.28
N ARG A 340 24.42 -1.05 7.97
CA ARG A 340 24.36 0.34 8.42
C ARG A 340 22.96 0.67 8.92
N LYS A 341 22.87 1.74 9.71
CA LYS A 341 21.61 2.30 10.18
C LYS A 341 21.24 3.55 9.38
N SER A 342 19.98 3.69 9.03
CA SER A 342 19.45 4.91 8.40
C SER A 342 19.42 6.08 9.40
N PRO A 343 19.16 7.32 8.95
CA PRO A 343 18.92 8.43 9.87
C PRO A 343 17.75 8.20 10.85
N ALA A 344 16.78 7.34 10.48
CA ALA A 344 15.67 6.94 11.34
C ALA A 344 15.96 5.72 12.24
N GLY A 345 17.15 5.12 12.13
CA GLY A 345 17.56 3.99 12.97
C GLY A 345 17.09 2.60 12.50
N ALA A 346 16.52 2.51 11.30
CA ALA A 346 16.27 1.25 10.60
C ALA A 346 17.60 0.57 10.25
#